data_AF-A0A2W6CN01-F1
#
_entry.id   AF-A0A2W6CN01-F1
#
_cell.length_a   1.000
_cell.length_b   1.000
_cell.length_c   1.000
_cell.angle_alpha   90.00
_cell.angle_beta   90.00
_cell.angle_gamma   90.00
#
_symmetry.space_group_name_H-M   'P 1'
#
loop_
_entity.id
_entity.type
_entity.pdbx_description
1 polymer ?
#
loop_
_entity_poly.entity_id
_entity_poly.type
_entity_poly.pdbx_seq_one_letter_code
_entity_poly.pdbx_strand_id
1 'polypeptide(L)'
;MPADPGEALGRLVAALLRVVERAGSGADGAPVLIVVDDLHLAGPSTVEWLRFAARRSQRLRLVLASRPTPVPVPDGARRIELGPLDLAAAGQLVEVRTGAPVDAARLEALWARSGGNPLLLHALATASADATVPAGVREVVDGLLESFGGAAATVRAAAERNAAAAQTVDPAAPAEPEIQGRLDLVDIALLSGEVDRAARLLSQVELQPLDSGTMVWHQRERHGLLTARIALAAGDRAGAAGAATEVCASAGRARQHPARAGGPAARGLRGRRCRQHPRRRRRAGRSG
;
A
#
# COMPACT_ATOMS: atom_id res chain seq x y z
N MET A 1 -14.38 -31.33 -25.40
CA MET A 1 -12.95 -30.99 -25.60
C MET A 1 -12.53 -30.08 -24.46
N PRO A 2 -11.66 -30.52 -23.53
CA PRO A 2 -11.10 -29.60 -22.54
C PRO A 2 -10.35 -28.49 -23.29
N ALA A 3 -10.57 -27.24 -22.90
CA ALA A 3 -9.86 -26.12 -23.52
C ALA A 3 -8.34 -26.30 -23.33
N ASP A 4 -7.58 -25.92 -24.35
CA ASP A 4 -6.13 -25.80 -24.24
C ASP A 4 -5.79 -24.88 -23.03
N PRO A 5 -4.92 -25.32 -22.10
CA PRO A 5 -4.53 -24.51 -20.94
C PRO A 5 -4.06 -23.10 -21.31
N GLY A 6 -3.39 -22.93 -22.45
CA GLY A 6 -2.96 -21.62 -22.96
C GLY A 6 -4.15 -20.71 -23.31
N GLU A 7 -5.15 -21.27 -23.99
CA GLU A 7 -6.38 -20.57 -24.33
C GLU A 7 -7.21 -20.19 -23.09
N ALA A 8 -7.26 -21.07 -22.09
CA ALA A 8 -7.93 -20.79 -20.82
C ALA A 8 -7.25 -19.65 -20.04
N LEU A 9 -5.92 -19.64 -19.98
CA LEU A 9 -5.15 -18.55 -19.37
C LEU A 9 -5.36 -17.22 -20.11
N GLY A 10 -5.35 -17.23 -21.44
CA GLY A 10 -5.63 -16.03 -22.26
C GLY A 10 -7.01 -15.43 -21.98
N ARG A 11 -8.03 -16.29 -21.85
CA ARG A 11 -9.39 -15.84 -21.47
C ARG A 11 -9.44 -15.25 -20.06
N LEU A 12 -8.73 -15.84 -19.10
CA LEU A 12 -8.64 -15.32 -17.73
C LEU A 12 -7.97 -13.94 -17.69
N VAL A 13 -6.83 -13.79 -18.36
CA VAL A 13 -6.07 -12.54 -18.46
C VAL A 13 -6.94 -11.42 -19.05
N ALA A 14 -7.66 -11.70 -20.13
CA ALA A 14 -8.58 -10.75 -20.75
C ALA A 14 -9.82 -10.47 -19.88
N ALA A 15 -10.34 -11.47 -19.17
CA ALA A 15 -11.47 -11.29 -18.27
C ALA A 15 -11.11 -10.38 -17.09
N LEU A 16 -9.93 -10.57 -16.49
CA LEU A 16 -9.45 -9.71 -15.40
C LEU A 16 -9.33 -8.25 -15.84
N LEU A 17 -8.82 -7.99 -17.05
CA LEU A 17 -8.78 -6.62 -17.60
C LEU A 17 -10.18 -6.00 -17.69
N ARG A 18 -11.17 -6.75 -18.23
CA ARG A 18 -12.56 -6.27 -18.33
C ARG A 18 -13.17 -5.98 -16.97
N VAL A 19 -12.89 -6.81 -15.96
CA VAL A 19 -13.36 -6.59 -14.59
C VAL A 19 -12.80 -5.28 -14.06
N VAL A 20 -11.49 -5.06 -14.17
CA VAL A 20 -10.81 -3.83 -13.74
C VAL A 20 -11.39 -2.59 -14.43
N GLU A 21 -11.51 -2.63 -15.75
CA GLU A 21 -12.05 -1.51 -16.53
C GLU A 21 -13.49 -1.19 -16.15
N ARG A 22 -14.32 -2.22 -15.94
CA ARG A 22 -15.70 -2.04 -15.49
C ARG A 22 -15.75 -1.47 -14.08
N ALA A 23 -14.89 -1.94 -13.18
CA ALA A 23 -14.85 -1.48 -11.81
C ALA A 23 -14.48 0.01 -11.70
N GLY A 24 -13.64 0.50 -12.61
CA GLY A 24 -13.29 1.93 -12.68
C GLY A 24 -14.16 2.76 -13.62
N SER A 25 -15.13 2.14 -14.31
CA SER A 25 -16.09 2.85 -15.16
C SER A 25 -17.19 3.50 -14.31
N GLY A 26 -16.83 4.60 -13.64
CA GLY A 26 -17.83 5.57 -13.15
C GLY A 26 -18.54 6.29 -14.30
N ALA A 27 -19.57 7.07 -13.97
CA ALA A 27 -20.43 7.78 -14.95
C ALA A 27 -19.65 8.65 -15.95
N ASP A 28 -18.48 9.15 -15.56
CA ASP A 28 -17.70 10.12 -16.34
C ASP A 28 -16.67 9.50 -17.29
N GLY A 29 -16.60 8.17 -17.38
CA GLY A 29 -15.70 7.49 -18.32
C GLY A 29 -14.20 7.63 -18.00
N ALA A 30 -13.84 8.14 -16.82
CA ALA A 30 -12.48 8.39 -16.39
C ALA A 30 -11.55 7.15 -16.53
N PRO A 31 -10.25 7.37 -16.77
CA PRO A 31 -9.28 6.27 -16.79
C PRO A 31 -9.11 5.64 -15.40
N VAL A 32 -8.84 4.34 -15.37
CA VAL A 32 -8.59 3.55 -14.17
C VAL A 32 -7.11 3.62 -13.84
N LEU A 33 -6.76 4.12 -12.66
CA LEU A 33 -5.39 4.06 -12.13
C LEU A 33 -5.22 2.81 -11.26
N ILE A 34 -4.27 1.95 -11.61
CA ILE A 34 -3.79 0.89 -10.73
C ILE A 34 -2.45 1.32 -10.16
N VAL A 35 -2.38 1.31 -8.84
CA VAL A 35 -1.12 1.48 -8.10
C VAL A 35 -0.71 0.10 -7.60
N VAL A 36 0.48 -0.35 -8.01
CA VAL A 36 1.11 -1.57 -7.51
C VAL A 36 2.28 -1.14 -6.67
N ASP A 37 2.19 -1.39 -5.37
CA ASP A 37 3.35 -1.27 -4.49
C ASP A 37 4.18 -2.56 -4.53
N ASP A 38 5.47 -2.45 -4.26
CA ASP A 38 6.39 -3.59 -4.18
C ASP A 38 6.35 -4.56 -5.38
N LEU A 39 6.38 -4.05 -6.62
CA LEU A 39 6.33 -4.87 -7.84
C LEU A 39 7.38 -5.99 -7.88
N HIS A 40 8.55 -5.80 -7.26
CA HIS A 40 9.59 -6.83 -7.12
C HIS A 40 9.16 -8.11 -6.39
N LEU A 41 8.05 -8.08 -5.65
CA LEU A 41 7.44 -9.24 -5.01
C LEU A 41 6.39 -9.92 -5.90
N ALA A 42 6.01 -9.29 -7.02
CA ALA A 42 4.99 -9.81 -7.90
C ALA A 42 5.47 -11.08 -8.63
N GLY A 43 4.62 -12.11 -8.60
CA GLY A 43 4.87 -13.33 -9.37
C GLY A 43 4.80 -13.10 -10.89
N PRO A 44 5.33 -14.04 -11.70
CA PRO A 44 5.40 -13.91 -13.16
C PRO A 44 4.04 -13.64 -13.81
N SER A 45 2.96 -14.28 -13.36
CA SER A 45 1.61 -14.10 -13.91
C SER A 45 1.06 -12.69 -13.70
N THR A 46 1.35 -12.05 -12.56
CA THR A 46 0.97 -10.66 -12.29
C THR A 46 1.72 -9.72 -13.22
N VAL A 47 3.03 -9.93 -13.39
CA VAL A 47 3.86 -9.13 -14.29
C VAL A 47 3.37 -9.25 -15.74
N GLU A 48 3.14 -10.47 -16.22
CA GLU A 48 2.59 -10.74 -17.56
C GLU A 48 1.24 -10.05 -17.77
N TRP A 49 0.35 -10.15 -16.78
CA TRP A 49 -0.95 -9.48 -16.84
C TRP A 49 -0.81 -7.96 -16.91
N LEU A 50 0.08 -7.34 -16.11
CA LEU A 50 0.34 -5.90 -16.15
C LEU A 50 0.87 -5.46 -17.52
N ARG A 51 1.79 -6.23 -18.13
CA ARG A 51 2.28 -5.96 -19.49
C ARG A 51 1.17 -6.07 -20.53
N PHE A 52 0.34 -7.10 -20.42
CA PHE A 52 -0.83 -7.28 -21.29
C PHE A 52 -1.82 -6.11 -21.15
N ALA A 53 -2.19 -5.75 -19.92
CA ALA A 53 -3.14 -4.69 -19.62
C ALA A 53 -2.66 -3.33 -20.15
N ALA A 54 -1.37 -3.01 -19.94
CA ALA A 54 -0.76 -1.77 -20.41
C ALA A 54 -0.79 -1.64 -21.94
N ARG A 55 -0.56 -2.75 -22.68
CA ARG A 55 -0.63 -2.75 -24.14
C ARG A 55 -2.05 -2.70 -24.69
N ARG A 56 -3.00 -3.36 -24.00
CA ARG A 56 -4.32 -3.63 -24.57
C ARG A 56 -5.38 -2.58 -24.22
N SER A 57 -5.21 -1.86 -23.10
CA SER A 57 -6.16 -0.87 -22.62
C SER A 57 -5.66 0.55 -22.81
N GLN A 58 -6.53 1.41 -23.34
CA GLN A 58 -6.30 2.85 -23.40
C GLN A 58 -6.86 3.59 -22.18
N ARG A 59 -7.68 2.90 -21.37
CA ARG A 59 -8.34 3.47 -20.19
C ARG A 59 -7.56 3.19 -18.91
N LEU A 60 -6.55 2.33 -18.95
CA LEU A 60 -5.80 1.92 -17.78
C LEU A 60 -4.48 2.70 -17.69
N ARG A 61 -4.17 3.19 -16.48
CA ARG A 61 -2.91 3.82 -16.12
C ARG A 61 -2.27 3.02 -15.00
N LEU A 62 -0.97 2.81 -15.08
CA LEU A 62 -0.20 2.06 -14.10
C LEU A 62 0.79 2.99 -13.38
N VAL A 63 0.83 2.90 -12.06
CA VAL A 63 1.91 3.42 -11.23
C VAL A 63 2.48 2.24 -10.47
N LEU A 64 3.77 1.96 -10.69
CA LEU A 64 4.44 0.78 -10.17
C LEU A 64 5.60 1.25 -9.29
N ALA A 65 5.56 0.90 -8.01
CA ALA A 65 6.67 1.11 -7.09
C ALA A 65 7.46 -0.21 -6.94
N SER A 66 8.79 -0.12 -6.89
CA SER A 66 9.66 -1.28 -6.81
C SER A 66 10.98 -0.91 -6.16
N ARG A 67 11.61 -1.89 -5.50
CA ARG A 67 13.03 -1.83 -5.18
C ARG A 67 13.87 -1.76 -6.46
N PRO A 68 15.13 -1.26 -6.39
CA PRO A 68 16.05 -1.20 -7.51
C PRO A 68 16.61 -2.59 -7.88
N THR A 69 15.73 -3.56 -8.05
CA THR A 69 16.02 -4.90 -8.56
C THR A 69 15.53 -5.02 -10.01
N PRO A 70 16.10 -5.93 -10.81
CA PRO A 70 15.61 -6.19 -12.15
C PRO A 70 14.20 -6.80 -12.07
N VAL A 71 13.19 -5.98 -12.37
CA VAL A 71 11.80 -6.43 -12.46
C VAL A 71 11.28 -6.11 -13.86
N PRO A 72 10.69 -7.07 -14.60
CA PRO A 72 10.16 -6.79 -15.92
C PRO A 72 9.00 -5.80 -15.80
N VAL A 73 9.14 -4.61 -16.41
CA VAL A 73 8.09 -3.59 -16.46
C VAL A 73 7.39 -3.59 -17.82
N PRO A 74 6.16 -3.06 -17.92
CA PRO A 74 5.49 -2.85 -19.20
C PRO A 74 6.31 -1.99 -20.18
N ASP A 75 6.19 -2.33 -21.47
CA ASP A 75 6.85 -1.59 -22.55
C ASP A 75 6.38 -0.13 -22.57
N GLY A 76 7.30 0.81 -22.74
CA GLY A 76 7.00 2.25 -22.72
C GLY A 76 6.79 2.84 -21.31
N ALA A 77 7.03 2.08 -20.23
CA ALA A 77 6.99 2.62 -18.87
C ALA A 77 8.05 3.71 -18.68
N ARG A 78 7.64 4.85 -18.11
CA ARG A 78 8.55 5.90 -17.65
C ARG A 78 9.07 5.53 -16.26
N ARG A 79 10.38 5.35 -16.13
CA ARG A 79 11.04 5.15 -14.84
C ARG A 79 11.30 6.50 -14.17
N ILE A 80 10.96 6.59 -12.88
CA ILE A 80 11.29 7.72 -12.02
C ILE A 80 12.13 7.15 -10.88
N GLU A 81 13.37 7.57 -10.79
CA GLU A 81 14.25 7.15 -9.69
C GLU A 81 14.08 8.10 -8.53
N LEU A 82 13.77 7.54 -7.36
CA LEU A 82 13.59 8.30 -6.12
C LEU A 82 14.89 8.19 -5.32
N GLY A 83 15.59 9.31 -5.20
CA GLY A 83 16.70 9.47 -4.28
C GLY A 83 16.24 9.92 -2.89
N PRO A 84 17.16 10.00 -1.92
CA PRO A 84 16.91 10.69 -0.66
C PRO A 84 16.54 12.16 -0.90
N LEU A 85 15.81 12.74 0.04
CA LEU A 85 15.54 14.17 0.02
C LEU A 85 16.83 14.96 0.22
N ASP A 86 17.01 16.02 -0.57
CA ASP A 86 17.99 17.03 -0.25
C ASP A 86 17.59 17.84 1.00
N LEU A 87 18.51 18.64 1.50
CA LEU A 87 18.32 19.42 2.72
C LEU A 87 17.13 20.40 2.63
N ALA A 88 16.88 20.96 1.44
CA ALA A 88 15.80 21.92 1.22
C ALA A 88 14.42 21.23 1.26
N ALA A 89 14.28 20.10 0.56
CA ALA A 89 13.08 19.27 0.56
C ALA A 89 12.83 18.65 1.95
N ALA A 90 13.89 18.30 2.68
CA ALA A 90 13.82 17.88 4.07
C ALA A 90 13.24 18.98 4.97
N GLY A 91 13.70 20.22 4.83
CA GLY A 91 13.17 21.38 5.56
C GLY A 91 11.68 21.58 5.32
N GLN A 92 11.25 21.52 4.05
CA GLN A 92 9.83 21.63 3.68
C GLN A 92 9.00 20.49 4.28
N LEU A 93 9.50 19.25 4.25
CA LEU A 93 8.80 18.12 4.85
C LEU A 93 8.66 18.29 6.37
N VAL A 94 9.72 18.71 7.04
CA VAL A 94 9.71 18.93 8.49
C VAL A 94 8.69 20.01 8.84
N GLU A 95 8.73 21.17 8.18
CA GLU A 95 7.81 22.28 8.42
C GLU A 95 6.34 21.87 8.24
N VAL A 96 6.02 21.17 7.14
CA VAL A 96 4.66 20.66 6.89
C VAL A 96 4.19 19.71 8.00
N ARG A 97 5.09 18.92 8.57
CA ARG A 97 4.75 17.88 9.55
C ARG A 97 4.73 18.38 10.99
N THR A 98 5.56 19.34 11.35
CA THR A 98 5.62 19.94 12.68
C THR A 98 4.73 21.18 12.80
N GLY A 99 4.29 21.75 11.66
CA GLY A 99 3.50 22.98 11.60
C GLY A 99 4.31 24.25 11.87
N ALA A 100 5.64 24.14 11.97
CA ALA A 100 6.53 25.25 12.24
C ALA A 100 7.88 25.05 11.55
N PRO A 101 8.53 26.14 11.09
CA PRO A 101 9.88 26.05 10.53
C PRO A 101 10.85 25.52 11.59
N VAL A 102 11.79 24.69 11.14
CA VAL A 102 12.89 24.18 11.96
C VAL A 102 14.13 25.05 11.78
N ASP A 103 14.88 25.29 12.85
CA ASP A 103 16.14 26.02 12.74
C ASP A 103 17.17 25.24 11.92
N ALA A 104 18.10 25.96 11.28
CA ALA A 104 19.04 25.37 10.33
C ALA A 104 19.94 24.28 10.96
N ALA A 105 20.42 24.49 12.19
CA ALA A 105 21.29 23.54 12.87
C ALA A 105 20.55 22.24 13.20
N ARG A 106 19.30 22.34 13.68
CA ARG A 106 18.45 21.17 13.91
C ARG A 106 18.09 20.47 12.61
N LEU A 107 17.81 21.20 11.54
CA LEU A 107 17.51 20.61 10.22
C LEU A 107 18.70 19.81 9.68
N GLU A 108 19.92 20.36 9.76
CA GLU A 108 21.14 19.66 9.36
C GLU A 108 21.36 18.39 10.19
N ALA A 109 21.16 18.45 11.51
CA ALA A 109 21.27 17.28 12.38
C ALA A 109 20.22 16.20 12.04
N LEU A 110 18.98 16.60 11.77
CA LEU A 110 17.91 15.70 11.35
C LEU A 110 18.20 15.08 9.97
N TRP A 111 18.70 15.86 9.03
CA TRP A 111 19.06 15.41 7.69
C TRP A 111 20.24 14.44 7.72
N ALA A 112 21.31 14.77 8.46
CA ALA A 112 22.47 13.91 8.63
C ALA A 112 22.11 12.55 9.25
N ARG A 113 21.23 12.54 10.26
CA ARG A 113 20.77 11.31 10.91
C ARG A 113 19.82 10.48 10.04
N SER A 114 19.00 11.14 9.21
CA SER A 114 18.07 10.45 8.32
C SER A 114 18.69 10.03 6.99
N GLY A 115 19.82 10.63 6.61
CA GLY A 115 20.39 10.52 5.27
C GLY A 115 19.42 10.98 4.17
N GLY A 116 18.49 11.89 4.49
CA GLY A 116 17.43 12.32 3.57
C GLY A 116 16.25 11.34 3.43
N ASN A 117 16.17 10.28 4.22
CA ASN A 117 15.02 9.36 4.18
C ASN A 117 13.75 10.05 4.72
N PRO A 118 12.68 10.23 3.92
CA PRO A 118 11.48 10.97 4.33
C PRO A 118 10.77 10.41 5.57
N LEU A 119 10.68 9.07 5.67
CA LEU A 119 9.98 8.39 6.75
C LEU A 119 10.74 8.56 8.08
N LEU A 120 12.05 8.32 8.03
CA LEU A 120 12.95 8.50 9.17
C LEU A 120 13.02 9.97 9.59
N LEU A 121 13.10 10.89 8.63
CA LEU A 121 13.13 12.33 8.89
C LEU A 121 11.85 12.79 9.60
N HIS A 122 10.68 12.41 9.09
CA HIS A 122 9.40 12.70 9.74
C HIS A 122 9.40 12.22 11.19
N ALA A 123 9.80 10.97 11.38
CA ALA A 123 9.78 10.37 12.70
C ALA A 123 10.85 10.94 13.64
N LEU A 124 11.93 11.55 13.14
CA LEU A 124 12.94 12.26 13.96
C LEU A 124 12.43 13.64 14.35
N ALA A 125 11.71 14.30 13.45
CA ALA A 125 11.17 15.63 13.67
C ALA A 125 10.01 15.65 14.67
N THR A 126 9.20 14.58 14.72
CA THR A 126 8.03 14.48 15.61
C THR A 126 8.30 13.76 16.94
N ALA A 127 9.47 13.17 17.11
CA ALA A 127 9.83 12.52 18.37
C ALA A 127 9.98 13.55 19.50
N SER A 128 9.41 13.23 20.67
CA SER A 128 9.62 14.03 21.88
C SER A 128 11.06 13.85 22.39
N ALA A 129 11.67 14.93 22.88
CA ALA A 129 13.04 14.92 23.38
C ALA A 129 13.24 14.03 24.63
N ASP A 130 12.15 13.74 25.35
CA ASP A 130 12.17 13.02 26.63
C ASP A 130 11.91 11.50 26.49
N ALA A 131 11.85 10.97 25.27
CA ALA A 131 11.56 9.55 25.05
C ALA A 131 12.78 8.67 25.39
N THR A 132 12.78 8.04 26.58
CA THR A 132 13.78 7.03 26.96
C THR A 132 13.41 5.63 26.45
N VAL A 133 14.29 5.01 25.66
CA VAL A 133 14.14 3.63 25.17
C VAL A 133 14.57 2.62 26.26
N PRO A 134 13.70 1.67 26.68
CA PRO A 134 14.05 0.64 27.67
C PRO A 134 15.19 -0.29 27.25
N ALA A 135 15.98 -0.76 28.21
CA ALA A 135 17.23 -1.49 27.97
C ALA A 135 17.06 -2.80 27.18
N GLY A 136 16.02 -3.60 27.47
CA GLY A 136 15.80 -4.89 26.78
C GLY A 136 15.44 -4.75 25.30
N VAL A 137 14.89 -3.61 24.89
CA VAL A 137 14.68 -3.28 23.48
C VAL A 137 16.01 -3.01 22.78
N ARG A 138 16.91 -2.30 23.47
CA ARG A 138 18.22 -1.90 22.93
C ARG A 138 19.06 -3.15 22.62
N GLU A 139 19.04 -4.13 23.51
CA GLU A 139 19.75 -5.42 23.35
C GLU A 139 19.22 -6.27 22.19
N VAL A 140 17.89 -6.35 22.01
CA VAL A 140 17.30 -7.08 20.87
C VAL A 140 17.62 -6.39 19.55
N VAL A 141 17.60 -5.05 19.53
CA VAL A 141 17.97 -4.27 18.36
C VAL A 141 19.46 -4.42 18.05
N ASP A 142 20.35 -4.37 19.03
CA ASP A 142 21.79 -4.57 18.84
C ASP A 142 22.10 -5.97 18.31
N GLY A 143 21.46 -7.02 18.85
CA GLY A 143 21.60 -8.40 18.33
C GLY A 143 21.07 -8.57 16.90
N LEU A 144 19.99 -7.85 16.54
CA LEU A 144 19.48 -7.86 15.17
C LEU A 144 20.38 -7.08 14.21
N LEU A 145 21.01 -6.00 14.68
CA LEU A 145 21.91 -5.15 13.87
C LEU A 145 23.26 -5.80 13.60
N GLU A 146 23.79 -6.56 14.54
CA GLU A 146 24.97 -7.39 14.33
C GLU A 146 24.72 -8.44 13.23
N SER A 147 23.48 -8.91 13.09
CA SER A 147 23.10 -9.87 12.05
C SER A 147 22.97 -9.29 10.63
N PHE A 148 22.86 -7.95 10.49
CA PHE A 148 22.60 -7.29 9.19
C PHE A 148 23.80 -6.56 8.56
N GLY A 149 24.98 -6.54 9.19
CA GLY A 149 26.16 -5.86 8.65
C GLY A 149 25.94 -4.38 8.32
N GLY A 150 26.63 -3.84 7.30
CA GLY A 150 26.81 -2.40 7.02
C GLY A 150 25.56 -1.52 6.78
N ALA A 151 24.34 -2.07 6.85
CA ALA A 151 23.08 -1.30 6.86
C ALA A 151 22.63 -0.87 8.28
N ALA A 152 23.49 -1.09 9.29
CA ALA A 152 23.15 -0.95 10.70
C ALA A 152 22.60 0.43 11.12
N ALA A 153 23.06 1.54 10.53
CA ALA A 153 22.62 2.87 10.99
C ALA A 153 21.13 3.15 10.68
N THR A 154 20.66 2.78 9.48
CA THR A 154 19.26 2.99 9.06
C THR A 154 18.31 1.99 9.73
N VAL A 155 18.77 0.76 9.95
CA VAL A 155 17.99 -0.28 10.63
C VAL A 155 17.90 0.01 12.14
N ARG A 156 18.95 0.57 12.76
CA ARG A 156 18.97 0.93 14.19
C ARG A 156 17.95 2.01 14.49
N ALA A 157 17.89 3.04 13.65
CA ALA A 157 16.93 4.13 13.78
C ALA A 157 15.46 3.72 13.50
N ALA A 158 15.24 2.66 12.72
CA ALA A 158 13.92 2.07 12.49
C ALA A 158 13.49 1.16 13.66
N ALA A 159 14.42 0.37 14.19
CA ALA A 159 14.14 -0.60 15.24
C ALA A 159 13.94 0.06 16.62
N GLU A 160 14.71 1.09 16.96
CA GLU A 160 14.50 1.94 18.14
C GLU A 160 13.09 2.53 18.17
N ARG A 161 12.53 2.85 16.99
CA ARG A 161 11.16 3.38 16.88
C ARG A 161 10.08 2.32 16.86
N ASN A 162 10.29 1.19 16.20
CA ASN A 162 9.31 0.10 16.24
C ASN A 162 9.09 -0.36 17.69
N ALA A 163 10.13 -0.31 18.51
CA ALA A 163 10.04 -0.65 19.91
C ALA A 163 9.45 0.46 20.79
N ALA A 164 9.71 1.74 20.49
CA ALA A 164 8.99 2.86 21.12
C ALA A 164 7.49 2.84 20.75
N ALA A 165 7.15 2.47 19.51
CA ALA A 165 5.78 2.28 19.06
C ALA A 165 5.11 1.09 19.75
N ALA A 166 5.82 -0.04 19.93
CA ALA A 166 5.34 -1.22 20.63
C ALA A 166 4.99 -0.96 22.10
N GLN A 167 5.63 0.01 22.76
CA GLN A 167 5.35 0.38 24.15
C GLN A 167 4.17 1.34 24.31
N THR A 168 3.67 1.89 23.20
CA THR A 168 2.40 2.63 23.16
C THR A 168 1.22 1.76 22.75
N VAL A 169 1.44 0.46 22.48
CA VAL A 169 0.38 -0.50 22.14
C VAL A 169 -0.26 -0.99 23.44
N ASP A 170 -1.50 -0.58 23.65
CA ASP A 170 -2.41 -1.13 24.65
C ASP A 170 -2.42 -2.67 24.56
N PRO A 171 -2.33 -3.46 25.65
CA PRO A 171 -2.56 -4.90 25.61
C PRO A 171 -3.97 -5.28 25.09
N ALA A 172 -4.88 -4.32 24.92
CA ALA A 172 -6.15 -4.44 24.20
C ALA A 172 -6.10 -4.01 22.71
N ALA A 173 -4.93 -3.67 22.15
CA ALA A 173 -4.73 -3.26 20.75
C ALA A 173 -4.36 -4.45 19.84
N PRO A 174 -4.62 -4.35 18.51
CA PRO A 174 -5.38 -5.37 17.79
C PRO A 174 -4.54 -6.55 17.29
N ALA A 175 -5.18 -7.71 17.16
CA ALA A 175 -4.66 -8.92 16.50
C ALA A 175 -4.32 -8.76 15.00
N GLU A 176 -4.18 -7.53 14.51
CA GLU A 176 -3.97 -7.22 13.09
C GLU A 176 -2.61 -7.75 12.57
N PRO A 177 -1.46 -7.53 13.25
CA PRO A 177 -0.19 -8.11 12.81
C PRO A 177 -0.17 -9.64 12.90
N GLU A 178 -0.86 -10.20 13.89
CA GLU A 178 -0.96 -11.66 14.07
C GLU A 178 -1.77 -12.30 12.96
N ILE A 179 -2.95 -11.76 12.64
CA ILE A 179 -3.79 -12.23 11.52
C ILE A 179 -3.01 -12.14 10.21
N GLN A 180 -2.29 -11.03 9.99
CA GLN A 180 -1.45 -10.87 8.81
C GLN A 180 -0.37 -11.96 8.72
N GLY A 181 0.35 -12.22 9.83
CA GLY A 181 1.36 -13.28 9.88
C GLY A 181 0.79 -14.68 9.65
N ARG A 182 -0.41 -14.99 10.19
CA ARG A 182 -1.08 -16.27 9.93
C ARG A 182 -1.49 -16.42 8.46
N LEU A 183 -2.01 -15.36 7.83
CA LEU A 183 -2.35 -15.36 6.41
C LEU A 183 -1.10 -15.54 5.52
N ASP A 184 0.05 -14.97 5.92
CA ASP A 184 1.34 -15.20 5.23
C ASP A 184 1.77 -16.67 5.28
N LEU A 185 1.60 -17.35 6.43
CA LEU A 185 1.90 -18.78 6.55
C LEU A 185 1.01 -19.66 5.66
N VAL A 186 -0.26 -19.30 5.49
CA VAL A 186 -1.18 -19.99 4.55
C VAL A 186 -0.69 -19.82 3.12
N ASP A 187 -0.30 -18.61 2.73
CA ASP A 187 0.24 -18.32 1.40
C ASP A 187 1.51 -19.13 1.10
N ILE A 188 2.44 -19.20 2.06
CA ILE A 188 3.66 -19.99 1.94
C ILE A 188 3.33 -21.47 1.75
N ALA A 189 2.43 -22.04 2.57
CA ALA A 189 2.03 -23.44 2.45
C ALA A 189 1.39 -23.74 1.07
N LEU A 190 0.55 -22.84 0.54
CA LEU A 190 -0.01 -22.97 -0.81
C LEU A 190 1.05 -22.93 -1.90
N LEU A 191 2.02 -22.01 -1.81
CA LEU A 191 3.10 -21.88 -2.78
C LEU A 191 4.03 -23.11 -2.78
N SER A 192 4.17 -23.76 -1.62
CA SER A 192 4.92 -25.02 -1.48
C SER A 192 4.12 -26.27 -1.90
N GLY A 193 2.86 -26.12 -2.32
CA GLY A 193 1.98 -27.25 -2.69
C GLY A 193 1.41 -28.04 -1.50
N GLU A 194 1.57 -27.55 -0.27
CA GLU A 194 1.09 -28.19 0.96
C GLU A 194 -0.39 -27.82 1.23
N VAL A 195 -1.30 -28.24 0.37
CA VAL A 195 -2.73 -27.83 0.39
C VAL A 195 -3.41 -28.12 1.73
N ASP A 196 -3.22 -29.31 2.30
CA ASP A 196 -3.84 -29.68 3.59
C ASP A 196 -3.33 -28.83 4.75
N ARG A 197 -2.04 -28.44 4.72
CA ARG A 197 -1.44 -27.56 5.72
C ARG A 197 -2.00 -26.16 5.60
N ALA A 198 -2.12 -25.64 4.38
CA ALA A 198 -2.74 -24.35 4.12
C ALA A 198 -4.18 -24.30 4.63
N ALA A 199 -4.97 -25.36 4.40
CA ALA A 199 -6.34 -25.47 4.91
C ALA A 199 -6.40 -25.43 6.44
N ARG A 200 -5.55 -26.21 7.13
CA ARG A 200 -5.47 -26.20 8.60
C ARG A 200 -5.07 -24.83 9.14
N LEU A 201 -4.06 -24.20 8.56
CA LEU A 201 -3.60 -22.87 8.98
C LEU A 201 -4.71 -21.81 8.76
N LEU A 202 -5.42 -21.87 7.64
CA LEU A 202 -6.49 -20.91 7.35
C LEU A 202 -7.67 -21.07 8.32
N SER A 203 -8.02 -22.30 8.71
CA SER A 203 -9.07 -22.54 9.71
C SER A 203 -8.76 -21.98 11.11
N GLN A 204 -7.49 -21.66 11.38
CA GLN A 204 -7.05 -21.03 12.63
C GLN A 204 -7.05 -19.50 12.54
N VAL A 205 -7.37 -18.91 11.39
CA VAL A 205 -7.42 -17.45 11.24
C VAL A 205 -8.78 -16.95 11.71
N GLU A 206 -8.80 -16.25 12.84
CA GLU A 206 -10.00 -15.58 13.35
C GLU A 206 -10.03 -14.13 12.87
N LEU A 207 -10.92 -13.85 11.92
CA LEU A 207 -11.07 -12.51 11.34
C LEU A 207 -11.83 -11.59 12.29
N GLN A 208 -11.29 -10.39 12.50
CA GLN A 208 -11.94 -9.38 13.34
C GLN A 208 -13.20 -8.78 12.68
N PRO A 209 -14.11 -8.16 13.46
CA PRO A 209 -15.24 -7.38 12.95
C PRO A 209 -14.80 -6.23 12.02
N LEU A 210 -15.58 -5.93 10.98
CA LEU A 210 -15.19 -4.94 9.94
C LEU A 210 -14.92 -3.51 10.47
N ASP A 211 -15.46 -3.17 11.63
CA ASP A 211 -15.34 -1.87 12.29
C ASP A 211 -14.13 -1.77 13.24
N SER A 212 -13.37 -2.85 13.42
CA SER A 212 -12.29 -2.93 14.42
C SER A 212 -10.91 -2.44 13.95
N GLY A 213 -10.73 -2.11 12.67
CA GLY A 213 -9.43 -1.66 12.18
C GLY A 213 -9.41 -1.23 10.72
N THR A 214 -8.39 -0.46 10.34
CA THR A 214 -8.26 0.10 8.98
C THR A 214 -7.90 -0.95 7.92
N MET A 215 -7.34 -2.10 8.32
CA MET A 215 -6.93 -3.19 7.41
C MET A 215 -7.80 -4.44 7.48
N VAL A 216 -8.82 -4.48 8.35
CA VAL A 216 -9.65 -5.68 8.54
C VAL A 216 -10.37 -6.09 7.25
N TRP A 217 -10.80 -5.11 6.44
CA TRP A 217 -11.36 -5.39 5.12
C TRP A 217 -10.35 -6.12 4.22
N HIS A 218 -9.08 -5.69 4.21
CA HIS A 218 -8.03 -6.29 3.41
C HIS A 218 -7.72 -7.73 3.85
N GLN A 219 -7.67 -7.97 5.17
CA GLN A 219 -7.48 -9.30 5.74
C GLN A 219 -8.63 -10.25 5.35
N ARG A 220 -9.88 -9.76 5.33
CA ARG A 220 -11.05 -10.52 4.87
C ARG A 220 -11.00 -10.87 3.39
N GLU A 221 -10.65 -9.91 2.53
CA GLU A 221 -10.47 -10.17 1.10
C GLU A 221 -9.36 -11.21 0.87
N ARG A 222 -8.23 -11.07 1.59
CA ARG A 222 -7.12 -12.01 1.50
C ARG A 222 -7.52 -13.40 1.99
N HIS A 223 -8.21 -13.50 3.12
CA HIS A 223 -8.75 -14.77 3.61
C HIS A 223 -9.65 -15.44 2.58
N GLY A 224 -10.61 -14.70 2.00
CA GLY A 224 -11.50 -15.24 0.95
C GLY A 224 -10.75 -15.69 -0.30
N LEU A 225 -9.71 -14.95 -0.71
CA LEU A 225 -8.86 -15.35 -1.84
C LEU A 225 -8.09 -16.65 -1.54
N LEU A 226 -7.56 -16.80 -0.32
CA LEU A 226 -6.88 -18.02 0.12
C LEU A 226 -7.84 -19.20 0.20
N THR A 227 -9.08 -19.00 0.67
CA THR A 227 -10.14 -20.01 0.62
C THR A 227 -10.38 -20.48 -0.82
N ALA A 228 -10.51 -19.55 -1.77
CA ALA A 228 -10.72 -19.88 -3.18
C ALA A 228 -9.53 -20.66 -3.77
N ARG A 229 -8.30 -20.28 -3.43
CA ARG A 229 -7.07 -20.95 -3.89
C ARG A 229 -6.93 -22.36 -3.33
N ILE A 230 -7.23 -22.56 -2.04
CA ILE A 230 -7.22 -23.89 -1.40
C ILE A 230 -8.26 -24.80 -2.05
N ALA A 231 -9.50 -24.32 -2.25
CA ALA A 231 -10.55 -25.09 -2.91
C ALA A 231 -10.13 -25.48 -4.34
N LEU A 232 -9.56 -24.54 -5.10
CA LEU A 232 -9.07 -24.82 -6.45
C LEU A 232 -7.94 -25.87 -6.45
N ALA A 233 -6.98 -25.76 -5.53
CA ALA A 233 -5.87 -26.69 -5.40
C ALA A 233 -6.33 -28.10 -4.96
N ALA A 234 -7.40 -28.18 -4.17
CA ALA A 234 -8.05 -29.43 -3.77
C ALA A 234 -8.95 -30.03 -4.87
N GLY A 235 -9.09 -29.37 -6.03
CA GLY A 235 -9.96 -29.81 -7.12
C GLY A 235 -11.44 -29.42 -6.97
N ASP A 236 -11.82 -28.72 -5.91
CA ASP A 236 -13.16 -28.18 -5.70
C ASP A 236 -13.36 -26.86 -6.47
N ARG A 237 -13.69 -27.01 -7.75
CA ARG A 237 -13.93 -25.86 -8.65
C ARG A 237 -15.17 -25.06 -8.26
N ALA A 238 -16.19 -25.71 -7.70
CA ALA A 238 -17.43 -25.05 -7.32
C ALA A 238 -17.21 -24.17 -6.08
N GLY A 239 -16.55 -24.71 -5.05
CA GLY A 239 -16.15 -23.96 -3.87
C GLY A 239 -15.21 -22.81 -4.21
N ALA A 240 -14.23 -23.04 -5.10
CA ALA A 240 -13.33 -21.98 -5.57
C ALA A 240 -14.10 -20.82 -6.24
N ALA A 241 -15.06 -21.12 -7.11
CA ALA A 241 -15.88 -20.12 -7.79
C ALA A 241 -16.81 -19.37 -6.81
N GLY A 242 -17.38 -20.08 -5.83
CA GLY A 242 -18.19 -19.48 -4.78
C GLY A 242 -17.40 -18.47 -3.95
N ALA A 243 -16.26 -18.88 -3.39
CA ALA A 243 -15.39 -18.00 -2.61
C ALA A 243 -14.87 -16.80 -3.42
N ALA A 244 -14.49 -17.00 -4.69
CA ALA A 244 -14.08 -15.90 -5.56
C ALA A 244 -15.20 -14.90 -5.83
N THR A 245 -16.45 -15.36 -5.94
CA THR A 245 -17.62 -14.50 -6.12
C THR A 245 -17.87 -13.65 -4.87
N GLU A 246 -17.72 -14.23 -3.68
CA GLU A 246 -17.86 -13.51 -2.41
C GLU A 246 -16.82 -12.41 -2.24
N VAL A 247 -15.55 -12.69 -2.57
CA VAL A 247 -14.46 -11.70 -2.62
C VAL A 247 -14.81 -10.56 -3.58
N CYS A 248 -15.25 -10.88 -4.80
CA CYS A 248 -15.64 -9.85 -5.78
C CYS A 248 -16.80 -8.97 -5.26
N ALA A 249 -17.79 -9.58 -4.62
CA ALA A 249 -18.93 -8.86 -4.05
C ALA A 249 -18.50 -7.97 -2.86
N SER A 250 -17.58 -8.45 -2.02
CA SER A 250 -17.06 -7.73 -0.87
C SER A 250 -16.18 -6.54 -1.28
N ALA A 251 -15.28 -6.74 -2.24
CA ALA A 251 -14.49 -5.66 -2.85
C ALA A 251 -15.37 -4.57 -3.51
N GLY A 252 -16.56 -4.94 -4.01
CA GLY A 252 -17.55 -3.98 -4.52
C GLY A 252 -18.17 -3.11 -3.43
N ARG A 253 -18.42 -3.68 -2.23
CA ARG A 253 -18.98 -2.96 -1.07
C ARG A 253 -17.96 -2.05 -0.40
N ALA A 254 -16.69 -2.45 -0.32
CA ALA A 254 -15.63 -1.64 0.30
C ALA A 254 -15.46 -0.26 -0.36
N ARG A 255 -15.73 -0.14 -1.67
CA ARG A 255 -15.71 1.16 -2.39
C ARG A 255 -16.74 2.18 -1.90
N GLN A 256 -17.76 1.72 -1.17
CA GLN A 256 -18.84 2.57 -0.64
C GLN A 256 -18.53 3.08 0.79
N HIS A 257 -17.46 2.59 1.43
CA HIS A 257 -17.10 2.90 2.81
C HIS A 257 -16.01 3.95 3.09
N PRO A 258 -15.37 4.67 2.13
CA PRO A 258 -14.22 5.52 2.47
C PRO A 258 -14.56 6.80 3.26
N ALA A 259 -15.82 7.02 3.67
CA ALA A 259 -16.26 8.28 4.26
C ALA A 259 -16.54 8.27 5.78
N ARG A 260 -16.45 7.12 6.49
CA ARG A 260 -16.85 7.06 7.92
C ARG A 260 -15.73 6.84 8.93
N ALA A 261 -14.52 6.48 8.50
CA ALA A 261 -13.37 6.31 9.41
C ALA A 261 -12.61 7.61 9.72
N GLY A 262 -13.07 8.77 9.22
CA GLY A 262 -12.58 10.07 9.65
C GLY A 262 -13.34 10.54 10.88
N GLY A 263 -12.70 10.55 12.04
CA GLY A 263 -13.24 11.15 13.27
C GLY A 263 -13.68 12.62 13.07
N PRO A 264 -14.44 13.20 14.03
CA PRO A 264 -15.16 14.47 13.85
C PRO A 264 -14.31 15.72 13.55
N ALA A 265 -12.97 15.62 13.51
CA ALA A 265 -12.08 16.74 13.22
C ALA A 265 -12.01 17.16 11.73
N ALA A 266 -12.52 16.36 10.79
CA ALA A 266 -12.37 16.64 9.34
C ALA A 266 -13.52 17.45 8.70
N ARG A 267 -14.48 17.98 9.48
CA ARG A 267 -15.63 18.76 8.93
C ARG A 267 -15.35 20.24 8.66
N GLY A 268 -14.14 20.75 8.95
CA GLY A 268 -13.83 22.18 8.91
C GLY A 268 -13.46 22.80 7.55
N LEU A 269 -13.19 22.02 6.49
CA LEU A 269 -12.52 22.54 5.28
C LEU A 269 -13.33 22.51 3.98
N ARG A 270 -14.65 22.34 4.02
CA ARG A 270 -15.51 22.55 2.84
C ARG A 270 -16.27 23.87 2.95
N GLY A 271 -15.66 24.96 2.49
CA GLY A 271 -16.40 26.22 2.37
C GLY A 271 -15.60 27.50 2.16
N ARG A 272 -14.63 27.55 1.24
CA ARG A 272 -14.22 28.85 0.65
C ARG A 272 -14.25 28.77 -0.87
N ARG A 273 -15.37 29.25 -1.42
CA ARG A 273 -15.57 29.47 -2.85
C ARG A 273 -14.54 30.49 -3.33
N CYS A 274 -13.78 30.14 -4.37
CA CYS A 274 -13.06 31.10 -5.20
C CYS A 274 -14.04 32.16 -5.71
N ARG A 275 -13.92 33.40 -5.22
CA ARG A 275 -14.56 34.55 -5.85
C ARG A 275 -13.83 34.84 -7.15
N GLN A 276 -14.54 34.70 -8.25
CA GLN A 276 -14.11 35.09 -9.58
C GLN A 276 -13.87 36.62 -9.62
N HIS A 277 -12.68 37.03 -10.06
CA HIS A 277 -12.40 38.42 -10.41
C HIS A 277 -13.09 38.77 -11.74
N PRO A 278 -13.87 39.86 -11.84
CA PRO A 278 -14.42 40.30 -13.11
C PRO A 278 -13.36 41.01 -13.96
N ARG A 279 -13.13 40.46 -15.16
CA ARG A 279 -12.39 41.11 -16.26
C ARG A 279 -13.07 42.42 -16.64
N ARG A 280 -12.43 43.57 -16.37
CA ARG A 280 -12.82 44.85 -16.99
C ARG A 280 -12.17 45.01 -18.36
N ARG A 281 -13.04 45.32 -19.31
CA ARG A 281 -12.84 45.47 -20.76
C ARG A 281 -11.85 46.60 -21.09
N ARG A 282 -10.88 46.31 -21.97
CA ARG A 282 -10.21 47.32 -22.79
C ARG A 282 -11.20 47.83 -23.85
N ARG A 283 -11.51 49.12 -23.83
CA ARG A 283 -12.10 49.85 -24.97
C ARG A 283 -10.94 50.31 -25.85
N ALA A 284 -11.00 49.98 -27.13
CA ALA A 284 -10.17 50.58 -28.16
C ALA A 284 -11.07 51.05 -29.31
N GLY A 285 -10.78 52.26 -29.80
CA GLY A 285 -11.31 52.87 -31.02
C GLY A 285 -12.37 53.94 -30.77
N ARG A 286 -12.42 55.05 -31.50
CA ARG A 286 -11.56 55.65 -32.53
C ARG A 286 -12.23 56.99 -32.89
N SER A 287 -11.47 57.93 -33.46
CA SER A 287 -11.91 59.01 -34.37
C SER A 287 -12.48 60.29 -33.76
N GLY A 288 -11.86 61.42 -34.14
CA GLY A 288 -12.25 62.80 -33.81
C GLY A 288 -11.02 63.63 -33.52
#